data_AF-A0A6C0B9W2-F1
#
_entry.id   AF-A0A6C0B9W2-F1
#
_cell.length_a   1.000
_cell.length_b   1.000
_cell.length_c   1.000
_cell.angle_alpha   90.00
_cell.angle_beta   90.00
_cell.angle_gamma   90.00
#
_symmetry.space_group_name_H-M   'P 1'
#
loop_
_entity.id
_entity.type
_entity.pdbx_description
1 polymer ?
#
loop_
_entity_poly.entity_id
_entity_poly.type
_entity_poly.pdbx_seq_one_letter_code
_entity_poly.pdbx_strand_id
1 'polypeptide(L)'
;MDLFTTPDLFKYIYEFTDLRSVCDTCSLLLINKKYITYKLNNNYSFMYYDDIPFRQRVLNKICNPCKQLHLDLSDCDEITDVSALGNVYDLNLSNCKNITDVSALKNVHTLNLSDCDEITDVSALGNVHTLNLSDCTNITDVSALGNVYDLDLSDCTNITDVSALGNVYDLDLSDCTNITDVSALGNVHTLNLSGCDNIVDVSMLGNVHSLNLSGCDNIVDVSMLGNVHHLSLDGCTNITDVSGLGKVHTLKLRNCNQITDVSALGNVHHLDLSRCNKITDVSMLGNVHTLDLTCCCDITDVSMLGNVHTLILPHHLIKPI
;
A
#
# COMPACT_ATOMS: atom_id res chain seq x y z
N MET A 1 -33.87 -2.48 25.25
CA MET A 1 -32.55 -2.47 24.61
C MET A 1 -32.82 -2.05 23.17
N ASP A 2 -32.68 -0.77 22.90
CA ASP A 2 -33.10 -0.18 21.63
C ASP A 2 -31.99 -0.44 20.62
N LEU A 3 -32.23 -1.33 19.64
CA LEU A 3 -31.23 -1.79 18.66
C LEU A 3 -30.52 -0.62 17.96
N PHE A 4 -31.18 0.54 17.90
CA PHE A 4 -30.68 1.72 17.19
C PHE A 4 -29.90 2.72 18.07
N THR A 5 -29.58 2.35 19.33
CA THR A 5 -28.74 3.17 20.22
C THR A 5 -27.26 2.78 20.21
N THR A 6 -26.90 1.64 19.62
CA THR A 6 -25.51 1.25 19.39
C THR A 6 -25.04 1.80 18.04
N PRO A 7 -24.11 2.79 18.01
CA PRO A 7 -23.63 3.44 16.79
C PRO A 7 -23.17 2.45 15.72
N ASP A 8 -22.46 1.40 16.14
CA ASP A 8 -21.89 0.40 15.25
C ASP A 8 -22.96 -0.46 14.57
N LEU A 9 -24.06 -0.76 15.27
CA LEU A 9 -25.14 -1.55 14.71
C LEU A 9 -25.95 -0.73 13.68
N PHE A 10 -26.16 0.57 13.93
CA PHE A 10 -26.88 1.42 12.98
C PHE A 10 -26.10 1.57 11.67
N LYS A 11 -24.78 1.78 11.75
CA LYS A 11 -23.89 1.82 10.59
C LYS A 11 -23.97 0.50 9.81
N TYR A 12 -23.85 -0.63 10.50
CA TYR A 12 -23.91 -1.95 9.88
C TYR A 12 -25.26 -2.22 9.19
N ILE A 13 -26.40 -1.88 9.81
CA ILE A 13 -27.72 -2.05 9.18
C ILE A 13 -27.85 -1.20 7.91
N TYR A 14 -27.34 0.04 7.93
CA TYR A 14 -27.39 0.93 6.76
C TYR A 14 -26.65 0.38 5.54
N GLU A 15 -25.59 -0.42 5.75
CA GLU A 15 -24.87 -1.09 4.66
C GLU A 15 -25.76 -2.08 3.89
N PHE A 16 -26.77 -2.67 4.53
CA PHE A 16 -27.68 -3.64 3.91
C PHE A 16 -29.05 -3.05 3.54
N THR A 17 -29.43 -1.88 4.05
CA THR A 17 -30.74 -1.28 3.81
C THR A 17 -30.69 0.23 3.88
N ASP A 18 -31.26 0.91 2.88
CA ASP A 18 -31.33 2.37 2.86
C ASP A 18 -32.29 2.92 3.92
N LEU A 19 -31.72 3.50 4.99
CA LEU A 19 -32.48 4.08 6.11
C LEU A 19 -32.72 5.60 5.96
N ARG A 20 -32.39 6.21 4.82
CA ARG A 20 -32.50 7.67 4.62
C ARG A 20 -33.92 8.18 4.83
N SER A 21 -34.89 7.56 4.17
CA SER A 21 -36.31 7.94 4.27
C SER A 21 -36.86 7.79 5.69
N VAL A 22 -36.39 6.76 6.41
CA VAL A 22 -36.77 6.50 7.82
C VAL A 22 -36.21 7.60 8.72
N CYS A 23 -34.95 7.99 8.52
CA CYS A 23 -34.32 9.07 9.30
C CYS A 23 -34.93 10.44 9.02
N ASP A 24 -35.38 10.68 7.78
CA ASP A 24 -36.03 11.93 7.39
C ASP A 24 -37.47 12.05 7.93
N THR A 25 -38.13 10.94 8.27
CA THR A 25 -39.54 10.92 8.71
C THR A 25 -39.72 10.63 10.21
N CYS A 26 -38.72 10.07 10.89
CA CYS A 26 -38.79 9.72 12.31
C CYS A 26 -37.90 10.63 13.17
N SER A 27 -38.51 11.46 14.03
CA SER A 27 -37.79 12.40 14.90
C SER A 27 -36.85 11.73 15.91
N LEU A 28 -37.17 10.50 16.34
CA LEU A 28 -36.32 9.71 17.24
C LEU A 28 -35.03 9.23 16.56
N LEU A 29 -35.07 8.99 15.25
CA LEU A 29 -33.92 8.50 14.46
C LEU A 29 -33.14 9.64 13.80
N LEU A 30 -33.59 10.89 13.93
CA LEU A 30 -32.91 12.06 13.38
C LEU A 30 -31.46 12.18 13.87
N ILE A 31 -31.19 11.80 15.12
CA ILE A 31 -29.84 11.79 15.69
C ILE A 31 -28.89 10.80 14.99
N ASN A 32 -29.43 9.76 14.36
CA ASN A 32 -28.66 8.75 13.63
C ASN A 32 -28.31 9.18 12.21
N LYS A 33 -28.85 10.31 11.73
CA LYS A 33 -28.54 10.87 10.41
C LYS A 33 -27.04 11.17 10.24
N LYS A 34 -26.30 11.41 11.33
CA LYS A 34 -24.83 11.58 11.35
C LYS A 34 -24.04 10.32 10.97
N TYR A 35 -24.68 9.15 10.94
CA TYR A 35 -24.07 7.87 10.57
C TYR A 35 -24.41 7.43 9.13
N ILE A 36 -25.28 8.19 8.44
CA ILE A 36 -25.63 7.91 7.03
C ILE A 36 -24.48 8.39 6.14
N THR A 37 -23.98 7.54 5.25
CA THR A 37 -23.05 7.94 4.20
C THR A 37 -23.78 8.18 2.88
N TYR A 38 -23.37 9.22 2.17
CA TYR A 38 -23.89 9.63 0.87
C TYR A 38 -22.78 9.45 -0.15
N LYS A 39 -22.91 8.44 -1.02
CA LYS A 39 -21.98 8.18 -2.11
C LYS A 39 -22.62 8.64 -3.41
N LEU A 40 -22.04 9.66 -4.04
CA LEU A 40 -22.43 10.06 -5.38
C LEU A 40 -21.62 9.24 -6.39
N ASN A 41 -22.29 8.72 -7.41
CA ASN A 41 -21.59 8.12 -8.55
C ASN A 41 -20.99 9.22 -9.43
N ASN A 42 -20.15 8.84 -10.38
CA ASN A 42 -19.46 9.76 -11.30
C ASN A 42 -20.37 10.88 -11.86
N ASN A 43 -21.53 10.53 -12.44
CA ASN A 43 -22.48 11.51 -12.96
C ASN A 43 -22.98 12.51 -11.90
N TYR A 44 -23.38 12.04 -10.72
CA TYR A 44 -23.90 12.93 -9.67
C TYR A 44 -22.78 13.72 -8.98
N SER A 45 -21.57 13.19 -8.91
CA SER A 45 -20.42 13.95 -8.43
C SER A 45 -20.07 15.07 -9.41
N PHE A 46 -20.10 14.79 -10.72
CA PHE A 46 -19.90 15.83 -11.72
C PHE A 46 -20.99 16.90 -11.65
N MET A 47 -22.26 16.50 -11.47
CA MET A 47 -23.33 17.47 -11.17
C MET A 47 -23.09 18.23 -9.85
N TYR A 48 -22.50 17.62 -8.83
CA TYR A 48 -22.12 18.31 -7.60
C TYR A 48 -21.02 19.36 -7.84
N TYR A 49 -20.07 19.06 -8.71
CA TYR A 49 -19.03 19.98 -9.13
C TYR A 49 -19.58 21.17 -9.94
N ASP A 50 -20.34 20.89 -11.01
CA ASP A 50 -20.76 21.88 -12.00
C ASP A 50 -22.06 22.66 -11.63
N ASP A 51 -23.05 21.98 -11.05
CA ASP A 51 -24.37 22.57 -10.73
C ASP A 51 -24.43 23.05 -9.27
N ILE A 52 -24.24 24.37 -9.07
CA ILE A 52 -24.32 25.02 -7.75
C ILE A 52 -25.65 24.73 -7.02
N PRO A 53 -26.85 24.93 -7.63
CA PRO A 53 -28.11 24.49 -7.03
C PRO A 53 -28.18 23.02 -6.62
N PHE A 54 -27.63 22.09 -7.43
CA PHE A 54 -27.54 20.68 -7.07
C PHE A 54 -26.63 20.45 -5.86
N ARG A 55 -25.43 21.04 -5.86
CA ARG A 55 -24.51 21.01 -4.72
C ARG A 55 -25.16 21.48 -3.43
N GLN A 56 -25.88 22.61 -3.46
CA GLN A 56 -26.60 23.12 -2.29
C GLN A 56 -27.70 22.16 -1.83
N ARG A 57 -28.44 21.52 -2.74
CA ARG A 57 -29.44 20.50 -2.40
C ARG A 57 -28.82 19.29 -1.71
N VAL A 58 -27.65 18.85 -2.16
CA VAL A 58 -26.89 17.77 -1.53
C VAL A 58 -26.44 18.20 -0.14
N LEU A 59 -25.76 19.35 -0.01
CA LEU A 59 -25.25 19.84 1.26
C LEU A 59 -26.35 20.05 2.30
N ASN A 60 -27.53 20.55 1.90
CA ASN A 60 -28.67 20.71 2.80
C ASN A 60 -29.24 19.39 3.35
N LYS A 61 -28.91 18.26 2.72
CA LYS A 61 -29.34 16.92 3.19
C LYS A 61 -28.35 16.27 4.16
N ILE A 62 -27.12 16.74 4.24
CA ILE A 62 -26.02 16.07 4.95
C ILE A 62 -25.68 16.84 6.22
N CYS A 63 -25.58 16.15 7.36
CA CYS A 63 -25.28 16.80 8.64
C CYS A 63 -23.81 17.26 8.74
N ASN A 64 -22.87 16.44 8.26
CA ASN A 64 -21.45 16.74 8.23
C ASN A 64 -20.83 16.15 6.95
N PRO A 65 -20.74 16.92 5.86
CA PRO A 65 -20.15 16.47 4.59
C PRO A 65 -18.76 15.87 4.74
N CYS A 66 -17.89 16.46 5.56
CA CYS A 66 -16.54 15.98 5.86
C CYS A 66 -16.48 14.67 6.65
N LYS A 67 -17.62 14.02 6.91
CA LYS A 67 -17.71 12.67 7.52
C LYS A 67 -18.64 11.72 6.78
N GLN A 68 -19.34 12.20 5.77
CA GLN A 68 -20.51 11.51 5.23
C GLN A 68 -20.61 11.56 3.71
N LEU A 69 -19.96 12.52 3.04
CA LEU A 69 -20.07 12.70 1.60
C LEU A 69 -18.85 12.07 0.91
N HIS A 70 -19.12 11.20 -0.05
CA HIS A 70 -18.13 10.60 -0.93
C HIS A 70 -18.44 11.04 -2.36
N LEU A 71 -17.44 11.57 -3.04
CA LEU A 71 -17.51 11.97 -4.44
C LEU A 71 -16.54 11.14 -5.25
N ASP A 72 -17.04 10.62 -6.36
CA ASP A 72 -16.22 9.97 -7.38
C ASP A 72 -16.24 10.84 -8.63
N LEU A 73 -15.09 11.43 -8.97
CA LEU A 73 -14.86 12.33 -10.10
C LEU A 73 -13.67 11.80 -10.93
N SER A 74 -13.38 10.50 -10.88
CA SER A 74 -12.30 9.94 -11.69
C SER A 74 -12.51 10.18 -13.18
N ASP A 75 -11.41 10.21 -13.92
CA ASP A 75 -11.39 10.30 -15.39
C ASP A 75 -12.12 11.56 -15.93
N CYS A 76 -12.12 12.64 -15.14
CA CYS A 76 -12.82 13.88 -15.45
C CYS A 76 -11.85 15.02 -15.75
N ASP A 77 -11.33 15.07 -16.98
CA ASP A 77 -10.41 16.11 -17.44
C ASP A 77 -11.00 17.54 -17.45
N GLU A 78 -12.32 17.69 -17.32
CA GLU A 78 -12.97 18.99 -17.21
C GLU A 78 -12.72 19.69 -15.85
N ILE A 79 -12.22 18.94 -14.86
CA ILE A 79 -11.96 19.46 -13.51
C ILE A 79 -10.60 20.15 -13.50
N THR A 80 -10.62 21.42 -13.12
CA THR A 80 -9.42 22.27 -12.99
C THR A 80 -9.38 22.98 -11.65
N ASP A 81 -10.53 23.46 -11.15
CA ASP A 81 -10.68 24.14 -9.87
C ASP A 81 -11.35 23.23 -8.83
N VAL A 82 -10.59 22.74 -7.86
CA VAL A 82 -11.10 21.85 -6.81
C VAL A 82 -11.66 22.60 -5.58
N SER A 83 -11.81 23.93 -5.64
CA SER A 83 -12.27 24.77 -4.51
C SER A 83 -13.62 24.35 -3.93
N ALA A 84 -14.51 23.78 -4.76
CA ALA A 84 -15.82 23.30 -4.34
C ALA A 84 -15.80 21.91 -3.67
N LEU A 85 -14.67 21.20 -3.72
CA LEU A 85 -14.57 19.78 -3.37
C LEU A 85 -13.88 19.51 -2.02
N GLY A 86 -13.29 20.53 -1.39
CA GLY A 86 -12.52 20.38 -0.15
C GLY A 86 -13.31 20.02 1.12
N ASN A 87 -14.65 20.01 1.07
CA ASN A 87 -15.52 19.76 2.22
C ASN A 87 -16.27 18.42 2.09
N VAL A 88 -15.54 17.34 1.80
CA VAL A 88 -16.07 15.98 1.69
C VAL A 88 -15.20 15.01 2.50
N TYR A 89 -15.71 13.81 2.78
CA TYR A 89 -14.93 12.81 3.51
C TYR A 89 -13.97 12.08 2.58
N ASP A 90 -14.48 11.66 1.42
CA ASP A 90 -13.79 10.82 0.44
C ASP A 90 -13.96 11.44 -0.94
N LEU A 91 -12.85 11.60 -1.65
CA LEU A 91 -12.79 12.26 -2.94
C LEU A 91 -11.86 11.48 -3.86
N ASN A 92 -12.44 10.92 -4.92
CA ASN A 92 -11.67 10.33 -6.01
C ASN A 92 -11.58 11.31 -7.18
N LEU A 93 -10.38 11.76 -7.49
CA LEU A 93 -10.02 12.62 -8.61
C LEU A 93 -8.96 11.93 -9.50
N SER A 94 -8.80 10.62 -9.41
CA SER A 94 -7.82 9.89 -10.21
C SER A 94 -7.97 10.15 -11.70
N ASN A 95 -6.86 10.25 -12.43
CA ASN A 95 -6.83 10.51 -13.86
C ASN A 95 -7.58 11.80 -14.27
N CYS A 96 -7.51 12.85 -13.43
CA CYS A 96 -7.98 14.19 -13.77
C CYS A 96 -6.79 15.07 -14.14
N LYS A 97 -6.40 15.05 -15.42
CA LYS A 97 -5.08 15.53 -15.86
C LYS A 97 -4.85 17.03 -15.77
N ASN A 98 -5.91 17.83 -15.61
CA ASN A 98 -5.81 19.29 -15.64
C ASN A 98 -5.81 19.96 -14.25
N ILE A 99 -5.73 19.18 -13.17
CA ILE A 99 -5.65 19.70 -11.79
C ILE A 99 -4.20 20.11 -11.48
N THR A 100 -4.02 21.33 -11.00
CA THR A 100 -2.70 21.88 -10.65
C THR A 100 -2.62 22.34 -9.19
N ASP A 101 -3.66 23.00 -8.69
CA ASP A 101 -3.74 23.49 -7.31
C ASP A 101 -4.68 22.61 -6.48
N VAL A 102 -4.11 21.88 -5.51
CA VAL A 102 -4.83 20.99 -4.58
C VAL A 102 -5.01 21.60 -3.19
N SER A 103 -4.70 22.88 -3.00
CA SER A 103 -4.68 23.53 -1.68
C SER A 103 -6.04 23.54 -0.98
N ALA A 104 -7.14 23.47 -1.73
CA ALA A 104 -8.49 23.39 -1.19
C ALA A 104 -8.81 22.02 -0.56
N LEU A 105 -8.05 20.96 -0.86
CA LEU A 105 -8.35 19.58 -0.49
C LEU A 105 -7.79 19.15 0.87
N LYS A 106 -7.14 20.07 1.60
CA LYS A 106 -6.45 19.83 2.89
C LYS A 106 -7.27 19.17 4.02
N ASN A 107 -8.60 19.19 3.92
CA ASN A 107 -9.51 18.65 4.94
C ASN A 107 -10.17 17.33 4.52
N VAL A 108 -9.90 16.85 3.31
CA VAL A 108 -10.43 15.56 2.84
C VAL A 108 -9.74 14.45 3.63
N HIS A 109 -10.52 13.45 4.07
CA HIS A 109 -9.97 12.35 4.88
C HIS A 109 -9.30 11.29 4.00
N THR A 110 -9.98 10.86 2.94
CA THR A 110 -9.47 9.93 1.93
C THR A 110 -9.46 10.62 0.57
N LEU A 111 -8.28 10.78 -0.03
CA LEU A 111 -8.10 11.52 -1.27
C LEU A 111 -7.32 10.67 -2.26
N ASN A 112 -7.90 10.42 -3.42
CA ASN A 112 -7.20 9.82 -4.55
C ASN A 112 -6.96 10.86 -5.64
N LEU A 113 -5.70 11.13 -5.93
CA LEU A 113 -5.21 12.01 -6.97
C LEU A 113 -4.27 11.24 -7.92
N SER A 114 -4.33 9.90 -7.93
CA SER A 114 -3.47 9.09 -8.79
C SER A 114 -3.54 9.54 -10.25
N ASP A 115 -2.43 9.48 -10.95
CA ASP A 115 -2.33 9.80 -12.38
C ASP A 115 -2.75 11.26 -12.69
N CYS A 116 -2.52 12.20 -11.76
CA CYS A 116 -2.74 13.65 -11.96
C CYS A 116 -1.42 14.40 -12.18
N ASP A 117 -0.81 14.19 -13.36
CA ASP A 117 0.56 14.62 -13.65
C ASP A 117 0.84 16.12 -13.52
N GLU A 118 -0.15 17.00 -13.68
CA GLU A 118 0.07 18.46 -13.59
C GLU A 118 0.22 18.97 -12.14
N ILE A 119 0.04 18.12 -11.13
CA ILE A 119 0.26 18.46 -9.73
C ILE A 119 1.75 18.48 -9.42
N THR A 120 2.21 19.58 -8.84
CA THR A 120 3.62 19.77 -8.42
C THR A 120 3.75 20.12 -6.93
N ASP A 121 2.79 20.84 -6.36
CA ASP A 121 2.78 21.27 -4.96
C ASP A 121 1.71 20.49 -4.17
N VAL A 122 2.18 19.62 -3.27
CA VAL A 122 1.34 18.83 -2.36
C VAL A 122 1.42 19.29 -0.91
N SER A 123 2.00 20.46 -0.65
CA SER A 123 2.28 20.98 0.71
C SER A 123 1.03 21.12 1.58
N ALA A 124 -0.14 21.30 0.96
CA ALA A 124 -1.42 21.41 1.65
C ALA A 124 -1.99 20.08 2.15
N LEU A 125 -1.50 18.94 1.66
CA LEU A 125 -2.11 17.62 1.85
C LEU A 125 -1.60 16.86 3.09
N GLY A 126 -0.69 17.44 3.87
CA GLY A 126 -0.06 16.77 5.03
C GLY A 126 -0.99 16.35 6.18
N ASN A 127 -2.28 16.71 6.16
CA ASN A 127 -3.28 16.29 7.15
C ASN A 127 -4.30 15.28 6.58
N VAL A 128 -4.19 14.92 5.30
CA VAL A 128 -5.01 13.85 4.71
C VAL A 128 -4.63 12.53 5.37
N HIS A 129 -5.61 11.71 5.71
CA HIS A 129 -5.35 10.44 6.41
C HIS A 129 -4.88 9.35 5.44
N THR A 130 -5.63 9.17 4.35
CA THR A 130 -5.31 8.24 3.25
C THR A 130 -5.16 9.05 1.97
N LEU A 131 -3.96 9.06 1.40
CA LEU A 131 -3.61 9.86 0.23
C LEU A 131 -2.97 8.98 -0.83
N ASN A 132 -3.59 8.91 -2.00
CA ASN A 132 -2.99 8.30 -3.18
C ASN A 132 -2.57 9.40 -4.17
N LEU A 133 -1.28 9.44 -4.47
CA LEU A 133 -0.62 10.30 -5.44
C LEU A 133 0.18 9.46 -6.44
N SER A 134 -0.13 8.17 -6.61
CA SER A 134 0.58 7.29 -7.53
C SER A 134 0.58 7.86 -8.95
N ASP A 135 1.61 7.57 -9.74
CA ASP A 135 1.78 8.08 -11.11
C ASP A 135 1.76 9.63 -11.23
N CYS A 136 1.88 10.40 -10.13
CA CYS A 136 1.98 11.86 -10.20
C CYS A 136 3.43 12.29 -10.45
N THR A 137 3.89 12.08 -11.67
CA THR A 137 5.32 12.10 -12.01
C THR A 137 6.01 13.45 -11.82
N ASN A 138 5.30 14.59 -11.80
CA ASN A 138 5.90 15.91 -11.61
C ASN A 138 6.11 16.34 -10.15
N ILE A 139 5.69 15.53 -9.17
CA ILE A 139 5.93 15.79 -7.74
C ILE A 139 7.41 15.55 -7.43
N THR A 140 8.02 16.48 -6.69
CA THR A 140 9.43 16.41 -6.28
C THR A 140 9.61 16.60 -4.77
N ASP A 141 8.81 17.47 -4.15
CA ASP A 141 8.86 17.76 -2.71
C ASP A 141 7.66 17.11 -2.00
N VAL A 142 7.97 16.11 -1.17
CA VAL A 142 6.99 15.39 -0.32
C VAL A 142 7.18 15.69 1.17
N SER A 143 7.95 16.72 1.51
CA SER A 143 8.34 17.03 2.89
C SER A 143 7.14 17.32 3.82
N ALA A 144 6.01 17.75 3.27
CA ALA A 144 4.79 18.01 4.02
C ALA A 144 3.98 16.75 4.37
N LEU A 145 4.26 15.61 3.74
CA LEU A 145 3.40 14.42 3.80
C LEU A 145 3.74 13.46 4.96
N GLY A 146 4.70 13.81 5.82
CA GLY A 146 5.18 12.93 6.89
C GLY A 146 4.18 12.57 7.99
N ASN A 147 2.98 13.16 8.01
CA ASN A 147 1.91 12.82 8.95
C ASN A 147 0.73 12.08 8.31
N VAL A 148 0.79 11.81 7.00
CA VAL A 148 -0.19 10.97 6.31
C VAL A 148 -0.07 9.55 6.88
N TYR A 149 -1.20 8.89 7.14
CA TYR A 149 -1.18 7.55 7.74
C TYR A 149 -0.94 6.48 6.67
N ASP A 150 -1.68 6.55 5.57
CA ASP A 150 -1.61 5.65 4.41
C ASP A 150 -1.31 6.51 3.17
N LEU A 151 -0.10 6.37 2.63
CA LEU A 151 0.44 7.20 1.56
C LEU A 151 0.94 6.34 0.42
N ASP A 152 0.34 6.52 -0.75
CA ASP A 152 0.80 5.91 -2.00
C ASP A 152 1.43 6.98 -2.89
N LEU A 153 2.73 6.82 -3.14
CA LEU A 153 3.56 7.62 -4.03
C LEU A 153 4.20 6.73 -5.11
N SER A 154 3.65 5.54 -5.38
CA SER A 154 4.18 4.65 -6.41
C SER A 154 4.30 5.34 -7.76
N ASP A 155 5.31 4.98 -8.55
CA ASP A 155 5.62 5.56 -9.86
C ASP A 155 5.87 7.10 -9.88
N CYS A 156 6.04 7.74 -8.71
CA CYS A 156 6.45 9.15 -8.60
C CYS A 156 7.96 9.33 -8.86
N THR A 157 8.38 9.06 -10.10
CA THR A 157 9.79 8.91 -10.50
C THR A 157 10.68 10.13 -10.22
N ASN A 158 10.16 11.35 -10.07
CA ASN A 158 10.97 12.54 -9.80
C ASN A 158 11.25 12.80 -8.30
N ILE A 159 10.71 11.98 -7.40
CA ILE A 159 11.02 12.07 -5.97
C ILE A 159 12.43 11.53 -5.71
N THR A 160 13.19 12.27 -4.89
CA THR A 160 14.57 11.91 -4.50
C THR A 160 14.79 11.93 -2.99
N ASP A 161 14.14 12.86 -2.28
CA ASP A 161 14.23 12.99 -0.82
C ASP A 161 12.94 12.51 -0.16
N VAL A 162 13.06 11.44 0.61
CA VAL A 162 11.97 10.83 1.39
C VAL A 162 12.21 10.95 2.90
N SER A 163 13.16 11.79 3.32
CA SER A 163 13.57 11.91 4.73
C SER A 163 12.45 12.33 5.68
N ALA A 164 11.42 13.01 5.18
CA ALA A 164 10.26 13.44 5.96
C ALA A 164 9.23 12.34 6.19
N LEU A 165 9.27 11.22 5.46
CA LEU A 165 8.20 10.21 5.43
C LEU A 165 8.35 9.12 6.50
N GLY A 166 9.36 9.22 7.38
CA GLY A 166 9.67 8.18 8.37
C GLY A 166 8.60 7.89 9.43
N ASN A 167 7.54 8.69 9.52
CA ASN A 167 6.41 8.48 10.45
C ASN A 167 5.12 8.00 9.76
N VAL A 168 5.14 7.85 8.44
CA VAL A 168 4.01 7.27 7.70
C VAL A 168 3.84 5.81 8.12
N TYR A 169 2.60 5.36 8.34
CA TYR A 169 2.34 4.01 8.83
C TYR A 169 2.42 2.99 7.68
N ASP A 170 1.64 3.20 6.62
CA ASP A 170 1.67 2.42 5.38
C ASP A 170 2.16 3.34 4.24
N LEU A 171 3.32 3.01 3.66
CA LEU A 171 3.99 3.84 2.65
C LEU A 171 4.33 3.00 1.41
N ASP A 172 3.80 3.40 0.26
CA ASP A 172 4.20 2.87 -1.04
C ASP A 172 5.04 3.89 -1.81
N LEU A 173 6.27 3.50 -2.14
CA LEU A 173 7.25 4.21 -2.95
C LEU A 173 7.74 3.32 -4.10
N SER A 174 6.98 2.29 -4.48
CA SER A 174 7.37 1.41 -5.57
C SER A 174 7.61 2.18 -6.86
N ASP A 175 8.60 1.73 -7.64
CA ASP A 175 8.99 2.31 -8.92
C ASP A 175 9.40 3.80 -8.85
N CYS A 176 9.67 4.34 -7.64
CA CYS A 176 10.32 5.63 -7.42
C CYS A 176 11.83 5.54 -7.68
N THR A 177 12.19 5.30 -8.94
CA THR A 177 13.54 4.92 -9.38
C THR A 177 14.66 5.90 -9.00
N ASN A 178 14.38 7.18 -8.72
CA ASN A 178 15.40 8.17 -8.36
C ASN A 178 15.73 8.23 -6.85
N ILE A 179 15.07 7.45 -6.01
CA ILE A 179 15.39 7.37 -4.57
C ILE A 179 16.67 6.57 -4.36
N THR A 180 17.59 7.11 -3.55
CA THR A 180 18.85 6.45 -3.19
C THR A 180 19.02 6.25 -1.68
N ASP A 181 18.49 7.17 -0.86
CA ASP A 181 18.63 7.14 0.59
C ASP A 181 17.25 6.89 1.24
N VAL A 182 17.14 5.75 1.92
CA VAL A 182 15.94 5.32 2.63
C VAL A 182 16.17 5.22 4.14
N SER A 183 17.27 5.78 4.64
CA SER A 183 17.70 5.65 6.04
C SER A 183 16.68 6.19 7.05
N ALA A 184 15.87 7.17 6.64
CA ALA A 184 14.81 7.76 7.46
C ALA A 184 13.55 6.88 7.61
N LEU A 185 13.38 5.85 6.77
CA LEU A 185 12.13 5.08 6.68
C LEU A 185 12.07 3.89 7.66
N GLY A 186 13.06 3.74 8.53
CA GLY A 186 13.18 2.58 9.42
C GLY A 186 12.07 2.40 10.46
N ASN A 187 11.19 3.39 10.65
CA ASN A 187 10.04 3.32 11.57
C ASN A 187 8.69 3.10 10.87
N VAL A 188 8.66 3.07 9.53
CA VAL A 188 7.45 2.77 8.77
C VAL A 188 7.00 1.35 9.06
N HIS A 189 5.69 1.13 9.24
CA HIS A 189 5.17 -0.20 9.56
C HIS A 189 5.15 -1.11 8.32
N THR A 190 4.51 -0.64 7.25
CA THR A 190 4.48 -1.30 5.94
C THR A 190 5.16 -0.41 4.92
N LEU A 191 6.24 -0.88 4.32
CA LEU A 191 7.03 -0.13 3.36
C LEU A 191 7.17 -0.92 2.06
N ASN A 192 6.72 -0.34 0.96
CA ASN A 192 6.96 -0.84 -0.38
C ASN A 192 7.97 0.04 -1.12
N LEU A 193 9.10 -0.55 -1.50
CA LEU A 193 10.19 0.06 -2.26
C LEU A 193 10.51 -0.79 -3.50
N SER A 194 9.59 -1.66 -3.97
CA SER A 194 9.89 -2.51 -5.13
C SER A 194 10.22 -1.68 -6.37
N GLY A 195 11.14 -2.14 -7.21
CA GLY A 195 11.56 -1.43 -8.41
C GLY A 195 12.39 -0.16 -8.17
N CYS A 196 12.75 0.15 -6.91
CA CYS A 196 13.65 1.26 -6.59
C CYS A 196 15.13 0.87 -6.81
N ASP A 197 15.51 0.66 -8.07
CA ASP A 197 16.81 0.07 -8.45
C ASP A 197 18.02 0.84 -7.93
N ASN A 198 17.92 2.15 -7.66
CA ASN A 198 19.05 2.96 -7.21
C ASN A 198 19.34 2.86 -5.70
N ILE A 199 18.55 2.10 -4.94
CA ILE A 199 18.79 1.83 -3.52
C ILE A 199 19.92 0.80 -3.38
N VAL A 200 20.89 1.11 -2.51
CA VAL A 200 22.03 0.22 -2.21
C VAL A 200 22.07 -0.17 -0.73
N ASP A 201 21.86 0.80 0.17
CA ASP A 201 21.92 0.60 1.61
C ASP A 201 20.51 0.54 2.21
N VAL A 202 20.18 -0.62 2.77
CA VAL A 202 18.91 -0.90 3.47
C VAL A 202 19.11 -1.19 4.95
N SER A 203 20.29 -0.90 5.50
CA SER A 203 20.68 -1.27 6.86
C SER A 203 19.78 -0.68 7.96
N MET A 204 19.16 0.47 7.70
CA MET A 204 18.26 1.15 8.63
C MET A 204 16.81 0.62 8.59
N LEU A 205 16.45 -0.25 7.64
CA LEU A 205 15.09 -0.76 7.48
C LEU A 205 14.79 -2.00 8.33
N GLY A 206 15.72 -2.43 9.18
CA GLY A 206 15.60 -3.67 9.95
C GLY A 206 14.44 -3.73 10.95
N ASN A 207 13.80 -2.61 11.28
CA ASN A 207 12.65 -2.54 12.20
C ASN A 207 11.28 -2.45 11.49
N VAL A 208 11.26 -2.35 10.16
CA VAL A 208 10.01 -2.34 9.38
C VAL A 208 9.31 -3.68 9.56
N HIS A 209 7.99 -3.66 9.79
CA HIS A 209 7.24 -4.90 10.01
C HIS A 209 7.05 -5.69 8.70
N SER A 210 6.59 -5.00 7.66
CA SER A 210 6.42 -5.55 6.31
C SER A 210 7.21 -4.71 5.30
N LEU A 211 8.22 -5.31 4.68
CA LEU A 211 9.13 -4.64 3.76
C LEU A 211 9.15 -5.36 2.41
N ASN A 212 8.86 -4.63 1.34
CA ASN A 212 9.02 -5.10 -0.03
C ASN A 212 10.15 -4.34 -0.73
N LEU A 213 11.22 -5.06 -1.09
CA LEU A 213 12.37 -4.57 -1.84
C LEU A 213 12.50 -5.32 -3.18
N SER A 214 11.42 -5.92 -3.67
CA SER A 214 11.47 -6.75 -4.87
C SER A 214 11.97 -5.95 -6.07
N GLY A 215 12.81 -6.56 -6.91
CA GLY A 215 13.40 -5.92 -8.09
C GLY A 215 14.52 -4.91 -7.80
N CYS A 216 14.86 -4.61 -6.54
CA CYS A 216 15.95 -3.67 -6.21
C CYS A 216 17.33 -4.31 -6.45
N ASP A 217 17.75 -4.36 -7.71
CA ASP A 217 18.93 -5.15 -8.12
C ASP A 217 20.25 -4.66 -7.55
N ASN A 218 20.39 -3.39 -7.13
CA ASN A 218 21.65 -2.88 -6.57
C ASN A 218 21.86 -3.22 -5.08
N ILE A 219 20.89 -3.85 -4.41
CA ILE A 219 21.03 -4.32 -3.04
C ILE A 219 21.89 -5.58 -2.99
N VAL A 220 22.92 -5.56 -2.15
CA VAL A 220 23.84 -6.68 -1.94
C VAL A 220 23.83 -7.17 -0.48
N ASP A 221 23.88 -6.25 0.48
CA ASP A 221 23.89 -6.56 1.91
C ASP A 221 22.49 -6.43 2.51
N VAL A 222 21.96 -7.55 2.99
CA VAL A 222 20.65 -7.64 3.66
C VAL A 222 20.78 -8.12 5.11
N SER A 223 22.00 -8.13 5.66
CA SER A 223 22.30 -8.72 6.97
C SER A 223 21.54 -8.06 8.14
N MET A 224 21.15 -6.79 7.99
CA MET A 224 20.41 -6.02 9.00
C MET A 224 18.89 -6.20 8.93
N LEU A 225 18.35 -6.89 7.92
CA LEU A 225 16.91 -7.07 7.74
C LEU A 225 16.32 -8.26 8.53
N GLY A 226 17.12 -8.91 9.37
CA GLY A 226 16.74 -10.14 10.06
C GLY A 226 15.55 -10.03 11.03
N ASN A 227 15.17 -8.82 11.46
CA ASN A 227 14.02 -8.61 12.36
C ASN A 227 12.72 -8.25 11.62
N VAL A 228 12.77 -8.05 10.30
CA VAL A 228 11.58 -7.79 9.48
C VAL A 228 10.67 -9.02 9.54
N HIS A 229 9.36 -8.82 9.77
CA HIS A 229 8.43 -9.94 9.92
C HIS A 229 8.05 -10.53 8.56
N HIS A 230 7.69 -9.66 7.60
CA HIS A 230 7.42 -10.01 6.21
C HIS A 230 8.41 -9.31 5.29
N LEU A 231 9.29 -10.05 4.64
CA LEU A 231 10.32 -9.51 3.76
C LEU A 231 10.20 -10.12 2.36
N SER A 232 10.07 -9.25 1.35
CA SER A 232 10.17 -9.63 -0.05
C SER A 232 11.43 -9.05 -0.67
N LEU A 233 12.29 -9.92 -1.18
CA LEU A 233 13.50 -9.61 -1.94
C LEU A 233 13.43 -10.26 -3.34
N ASP A 234 12.21 -10.55 -3.81
CA ASP A 234 11.99 -11.21 -5.10
C ASP A 234 12.68 -10.45 -6.23
N GLY A 235 13.44 -11.15 -7.06
CA GLY A 235 14.15 -10.55 -8.18
C GLY A 235 15.35 -9.68 -7.80
N CYS A 236 15.79 -9.63 -6.53
CA CYS A 236 17.05 -8.98 -6.16
C CYS A 236 18.23 -9.88 -6.58
N THR A 237 18.73 -9.70 -7.80
CA THR A 237 19.64 -10.67 -8.41
C THR A 237 21.08 -10.61 -7.88
N ASN A 238 21.48 -9.55 -7.17
CA ASN A 238 22.82 -9.37 -6.64
C ASN A 238 23.06 -9.85 -5.20
N ILE A 239 22.01 -10.34 -4.52
CA ILE A 239 22.13 -10.90 -3.17
C ILE A 239 22.78 -12.29 -3.23
N THR A 240 23.86 -12.46 -2.47
CA THR A 240 24.57 -13.74 -2.32
C THR A 240 24.49 -14.32 -0.93
N ASP A 241 24.44 -13.46 0.10
CA ASP A 241 24.45 -13.85 1.51
C ASP A 241 23.11 -13.52 2.17
N VAL A 242 22.42 -14.55 2.63
CA VAL A 242 21.13 -14.46 3.33
C VAL A 242 21.23 -14.94 4.78
N SER A 243 22.45 -15.09 5.31
CA SER A 243 22.69 -15.62 6.66
C SER A 243 22.05 -14.78 7.78
N GLY A 244 21.87 -13.48 7.55
CA GLY A 244 21.19 -12.56 8.48
C GLY A 244 19.67 -12.73 8.54
N LEU A 245 19.04 -13.44 7.60
CA LEU A 245 17.58 -13.46 7.43
C LEU A 245 16.87 -14.62 8.16
N GLY A 246 17.60 -15.45 8.90
CA GLY A 246 17.06 -16.67 9.52
C GLY A 246 15.96 -16.49 10.57
N LYS A 247 15.64 -15.26 10.98
CA LYS A 247 14.58 -14.92 11.94
C LYS A 247 13.33 -14.32 11.29
N VAL A 248 13.38 -14.02 10.00
CA VAL A 248 12.23 -13.51 9.25
C VAL A 248 11.11 -14.54 9.28
N HIS A 249 9.86 -14.11 9.49
CA HIS A 249 8.73 -15.03 9.54
C HIS A 249 8.30 -15.46 8.12
N THR A 250 8.07 -14.49 7.24
CA THR A 250 7.78 -14.71 5.82
C THR A 250 8.89 -14.10 4.97
N LEU A 251 9.64 -14.92 4.25
CA LEU A 251 10.74 -14.50 3.40
C LEU A 251 10.48 -14.95 1.95
N LYS A 252 10.45 -13.99 1.03
CA LYS A 252 10.38 -14.27 -0.41
C LYS A 252 11.70 -13.87 -1.07
N LEU A 253 12.29 -14.82 -1.79
CA LEU A 253 13.58 -14.72 -2.47
C LEU A 253 13.47 -15.25 -3.91
N ARG A 254 12.28 -15.20 -4.51
CA ARG A 254 12.06 -15.71 -5.87
C ARG A 254 13.07 -15.09 -6.83
N ASN A 255 13.62 -15.89 -7.74
CA ASN A 255 14.55 -15.42 -8.78
C ASN A 255 15.84 -14.75 -8.23
N CYS A 256 16.23 -15.00 -6.97
CA CYS A 256 17.52 -14.58 -6.41
C CYS A 256 18.64 -15.55 -6.84
N ASN A 257 19.03 -15.47 -8.12
CA ASN A 257 19.88 -16.47 -8.78
C ASN A 257 21.35 -16.54 -8.32
N GLN A 258 21.79 -15.68 -7.40
CA GLN A 258 23.16 -15.71 -6.88
C GLN A 258 23.30 -16.36 -5.50
N ILE A 259 22.18 -16.69 -4.85
CA ILE A 259 22.17 -17.41 -3.57
C ILE A 259 22.54 -18.87 -3.79
N THR A 260 23.52 -19.35 -3.01
CA THR A 260 23.94 -20.77 -3.00
C THR A 260 23.75 -21.43 -1.64
N ASP A 261 23.91 -20.68 -0.55
CA ASP A 261 23.79 -21.18 0.82
C ASP A 261 22.53 -20.61 1.48
N VAL A 262 21.61 -21.51 1.83
CA VAL A 262 20.35 -21.21 2.53
C VAL A 262 20.28 -21.85 3.90
N SER A 263 21.40 -22.35 4.42
CA SER A 263 21.46 -23.11 5.68
C SER A 263 20.93 -22.33 6.89
N ALA A 264 21.11 -21.01 6.89
CA ALA A 264 20.63 -20.12 7.93
C ALA A 264 19.10 -19.93 7.96
N LEU A 265 18.40 -20.27 6.86
CA LEU A 265 16.96 -20.01 6.70
C LEU A 265 16.08 -21.11 7.29
N GLY A 266 16.65 -22.11 7.96
CA GLY A 266 15.93 -23.28 8.45
C GLY A 266 14.80 -23.01 9.46
N ASN A 267 14.75 -21.82 10.06
CA ASN A 267 13.71 -21.42 11.03
C ASN A 267 12.67 -20.44 10.45
N VAL A 268 12.78 -20.06 9.18
CA VAL A 268 11.78 -19.23 8.51
C VAL A 268 10.47 -20.01 8.41
N HIS A 269 9.34 -19.37 8.70
CA HIS A 269 8.04 -20.05 8.69
C HIS A 269 7.51 -20.25 7.26
N HIS A 270 7.49 -19.18 6.46
CA HIS A 270 7.12 -19.21 5.04
C HIS A 270 8.31 -18.76 4.19
N LEU A 271 8.83 -19.64 3.34
CA LEU A 271 10.01 -19.40 2.52
C LEU A 271 9.71 -19.70 1.03
N ASP A 272 9.77 -18.68 0.19
CA ASP A 272 9.73 -18.83 -1.28
C ASP A 272 11.15 -18.69 -1.83
N LEU A 273 11.72 -19.79 -2.36
CA LEU A 273 13.00 -19.84 -3.06
C LEU A 273 12.81 -20.17 -4.55
N SER A 274 11.59 -20.04 -5.08
CA SER A 274 11.29 -20.43 -6.45
C SER A 274 12.20 -19.73 -7.46
N ARG A 275 12.61 -20.46 -8.50
CA ARG A 275 13.55 -20.01 -9.53
C ARG A 275 14.94 -19.60 -8.99
N CYS A 276 15.34 -19.99 -7.78
CA CYS A 276 16.72 -19.83 -7.30
C CYS A 276 17.60 -20.97 -7.83
N ASN A 277 18.10 -20.80 -9.05
CA ASN A 277 18.68 -21.93 -9.79
C ASN A 277 20.02 -22.44 -9.25
N LYS A 278 20.78 -21.65 -8.47
CA LYS A 278 22.09 -22.05 -7.95
C LYS A 278 22.06 -22.77 -6.60
N ILE A 279 20.87 -22.95 -6.01
CA ILE A 279 20.73 -23.67 -4.74
C ILE A 279 20.76 -25.18 -5.03
N THR A 280 21.71 -25.87 -4.41
CA THR A 280 21.86 -27.33 -4.55
C THR A 280 21.55 -28.09 -3.26
N ASP A 281 21.81 -27.49 -2.10
CA ASP A 281 21.62 -28.10 -0.79
C ASP A 281 20.52 -27.38 0.00
N VAL A 282 19.47 -28.12 0.35
CA VAL A 282 18.33 -27.67 1.15
C VAL A 282 18.16 -28.46 2.43
N SER A 283 19.17 -29.25 2.82
CA SER A 283 19.10 -30.18 3.95
C SER A 283 18.76 -29.52 5.29
N MET A 284 19.13 -28.26 5.47
CA MET A 284 18.88 -27.47 6.67
C MET A 284 17.48 -26.82 6.72
N LEU A 285 16.69 -26.91 5.64
CA LEU A 285 15.36 -26.31 5.56
C LEU A 285 14.23 -27.20 6.10
N GLY A 286 14.59 -28.32 6.75
CA GLY A 286 13.61 -29.33 7.19
C GLY A 286 12.56 -28.83 8.20
N ASN A 287 12.79 -27.71 8.89
CA ASN A 287 11.85 -27.15 9.87
C ASN A 287 10.95 -26.02 9.34
N VAL A 288 11.12 -25.62 8.07
CA VAL A 288 10.29 -24.60 7.43
C VAL A 288 8.85 -25.10 7.32
N HIS A 289 7.85 -24.26 7.64
CA HIS A 289 6.44 -24.68 7.58
C HIS A 289 5.93 -24.74 6.13
N THR A 290 6.13 -23.66 5.38
CA THR A 290 5.81 -23.59 3.94
C THR A 290 7.07 -23.29 3.15
N LEU A 291 7.43 -24.18 2.22
CA LEU A 291 8.63 -24.06 1.40
C LEU A 291 8.27 -24.21 -0.08
N ASP A 292 8.54 -23.19 -0.88
CA ASP A 292 8.42 -23.23 -2.35
C ASP A 292 9.80 -23.32 -3.00
N LEU A 293 10.04 -24.42 -3.72
CA LEU A 293 11.24 -24.71 -4.51
C LEU A 293 10.93 -24.82 -6.00
N THR A 294 9.79 -24.29 -6.46
CA THR A 294 9.37 -24.36 -7.87
C THR A 294 10.47 -23.85 -8.78
N CYS A 295 10.79 -24.59 -9.84
CA CYS A 295 11.83 -24.25 -10.81
C CYS A 295 13.25 -24.09 -10.23
N CYS A 296 13.58 -24.72 -9.09
CA CYS A 296 14.97 -24.85 -8.63
C CYS A 296 15.61 -26.09 -9.29
N CYS A 297 16.21 -25.89 -10.46
CA CYS A 297 16.64 -26.98 -11.34
C CYS A 297 17.81 -27.82 -10.79
N ASP A 298 18.67 -27.25 -9.95
CA ASP A 298 19.91 -27.90 -9.49
C ASP A 298 19.74 -28.68 -8.17
N ILE A 299 18.54 -28.67 -7.58
CA ILE A 299 18.24 -29.49 -6.39
C ILE A 299 17.99 -30.94 -6.81
N THR A 300 18.77 -31.86 -6.23
CA THR A 300 18.66 -33.30 -6.53
C THR A 300 18.19 -34.16 -5.36
N ASP A 301 18.34 -33.68 -4.12
CA ASP A 301 17.96 -34.40 -2.90
C ASP A 301 17.12 -33.51 -1.98
N VAL A 302 15.95 -34.03 -1.59
CA VAL A 302 14.99 -33.37 -0.69
C VAL A 302 14.59 -34.29 0.47
N SER A 303 15.35 -35.37 0.70
CA SER A 303 15.05 -36.38 1.73
C SER A 303 14.95 -35.82 3.16
N MET A 304 15.66 -34.73 3.44
CA MET A 304 15.66 -34.04 4.74
C MET A 304 14.47 -33.09 4.96
N LEU A 305 13.63 -32.87 3.95
CA LEU A 305 12.47 -31.96 4.03
C LEU A 305 11.20 -32.63 4.58
N GLY A 306 11.32 -33.81 5.21
CA GLY A 306 10.18 -34.63 5.62
C GLY A 306 9.23 -34.01 6.65
N ASN A 307 9.64 -32.95 7.36
CA ASN A 307 8.81 -32.26 8.35
C ASN A 307 8.14 -30.98 7.82
N VAL A 308 8.41 -30.59 6.56
CA VAL A 308 7.80 -29.40 5.95
C VAL A 308 6.31 -29.65 5.72
N HIS A 309 5.44 -28.77 6.22
CA HIS A 309 3.99 -28.95 6.15
C HIS A 309 3.45 -28.75 4.74
N THR A 310 3.88 -27.67 4.07
CA THR A 310 3.53 -27.38 2.67
C THR A 310 4.82 -27.27 1.87
N LEU A 311 5.10 -28.27 1.03
CA LEU A 311 6.30 -28.35 0.21
C LEU A 311 5.93 -28.36 -1.27
N ILE A 312 6.38 -27.34 -2.01
CA ILE A 312 6.19 -27.25 -3.46
C ILE A 312 7.56 -27.56 -4.10
N LEU A 313 7.62 -28.62 -4.89
CA LEU A 313 8.87 -29.16 -5.44
C LEU A 313 9.10 -28.76 -6.91
N PRO A 314 10.37 -28.73 -7.37
CA PRO A 314 10.69 -28.73 -8.79
C PRO A 314 10.02 -29.89 -9.55
N HIS A 315 9.57 -29.63 -10.78
CA HIS A 315 8.88 -30.63 -11.60
C HIS A 315 9.69 -31.93 -11.80
N HIS A 316 11.03 -31.88 -11.88
CA HIS A 316 11.86 -33.07 -12.08
C HIS A 316 11.96 -33.98 -10.85
N LEU A 317 11.60 -33.48 -9.66
CA LEU A 317 11.55 -34.27 -8.42
C LEU A 317 10.16 -34.86 -8.15
N ILE A 318 9.14 -34.44 -8.90
CA ILE A 318 7.78 -34.99 -8.83
C ILE A 318 7.74 -36.22 -9.75
N LYS A 319 7.69 -37.42 -9.17
CA LYS A 319 7.50 -38.65 -9.96
C LYS A 319 6.12 -38.61 -10.63
N PRO A 320 6.01 -38.88 -11.96
CA PRO A 320 4.70 -39.03 -12.59
C PRO A 320 3.96 -40.22 -11.98
N ILE A 321 2.66 -40.04 -11.72
CA ILE A 321 1.73 -41.05 -11.18
C ILE A 321 1.45 -42.12 -12.24
#